data_AF-A0A0G0U851-F1
#
_entry.id   AF-A0A0G0U851-F1
#
_cell.length_a   1.000
_cell.length_b   1.000
_cell.length_c   1.000
_cell.angle_alpha   90.00
_cell.angle_beta   90.00
_cell.angle_gamma   90.00
#
_symmetry.space_group_name_H-M   'P 1'
#
loop_
_entity.id
_entity.type
_entity.pdbx_description
1 polymer ?
#
loop_
_entity_poly.entity_id
_entity_poly.type
_entity_poly.pdbx_seq_one_letter_code
_entity_poly.pdbx_strand_id
1 'polypeptide(L)'
;MLVLDLETKKQFSDVGGQEFADRLGISLVGVYDYVDDKFVAFRESQIDELLSLIKSREKVIGFNIKAFDWKVLQPYAKELFLKNVPTLDLMEDVANFLGFRVGLAALSETNLGETKSGHGLEAIKWYQEGNWELLEKYCLDDVRLTRDLYELGSKQGYLKVLNKNGSTYIVPVRWGREKSDHDILETLRRAQLTRRPVELNYIMPGNNQDPQAKGIFEVNSVLSKKADLRDYSNGKNQEIALVNILNAEIKEVPHTQSLF
;
A
#
# COMPACT_ATOMS: atom_id res chain seq x y z
N MET A 1 -6.62 8.80 9.28
CA MET A 1 -6.26 7.40 8.94
C MET A 1 -5.45 6.82 10.09
N LEU A 2 -5.36 5.50 10.20
CA LEU A 2 -4.46 4.81 11.14
C LEU A 2 -3.44 3.98 10.37
N VAL A 3 -2.26 3.82 10.92
CA VAL A 3 -1.33 2.72 10.57
C VAL A 3 -1.32 1.74 11.73
N LEU A 4 -1.41 0.45 11.45
CA LEU A 4 -1.52 -0.59 12.47
C LEU A 4 -0.62 -1.78 12.16
N ASP A 5 -0.01 -2.31 13.22
CA ASP A 5 0.67 -3.61 13.27
C ASP A 5 0.38 -4.27 14.63
N LEU A 6 0.41 -5.59 14.72
CA LEU A 6 0.23 -6.30 15.99
C LEU A 6 1.20 -7.44 16.22
N GLU A 7 1.42 -7.70 17.49
CA GLU A 7 2.19 -8.82 18.00
C GLU A 7 1.29 -9.82 18.72
N THR A 8 1.70 -11.09 18.68
CA THR A 8 0.91 -12.20 19.22
C THR A 8 1.49 -12.75 20.52
N LYS A 9 0.64 -13.45 21.29
CA LYS A 9 1.05 -14.15 22.51
C LYS A 9 1.68 -15.52 22.23
N LYS A 10 1.32 -16.11 21.09
CA LYS A 10 1.63 -17.48 20.69
C LYS A 10 2.20 -17.53 19.29
N GLN A 11 2.91 -18.60 18.98
CA GLN A 11 3.36 -18.94 17.63
C GLN A 11 2.31 -19.81 16.93
N PHE A 12 2.41 -19.92 15.60
CA PHE A 12 1.51 -20.78 14.81
C PHE A 12 1.55 -22.25 15.25
N SER A 13 2.71 -22.75 15.68
CA SER A 13 2.87 -24.11 16.22
C SER A 13 2.00 -24.38 17.44
N ASP A 14 1.70 -23.36 18.23
CA ASP A 14 0.94 -23.49 19.48
C ASP A 14 -0.58 -23.59 19.24
N VAL A 15 -1.03 -23.16 18.05
CA VAL A 15 -2.46 -23.10 17.68
C VAL A 15 -2.84 -24.08 16.58
N GLY A 16 -1.87 -24.80 16.03
CA GLY A 16 -2.06 -25.84 15.03
C GLY A 16 -1.83 -25.42 13.58
N GLY A 17 -1.36 -24.19 13.31
CA GLY A 17 -1.08 -23.70 11.96
C GLY A 17 -1.60 -22.29 11.68
N GLN A 18 -1.33 -21.80 10.46
CA GLN A 18 -1.71 -20.45 10.02
C GLN A 18 -3.23 -20.28 9.85
N GLU A 19 -3.95 -21.37 9.59
CA GLU A 19 -5.40 -21.40 9.49
C GLU A 19 -6.10 -21.04 10.81
N PHE A 20 -5.40 -21.15 11.94
CA PHE A 20 -5.89 -20.84 13.29
C PHE A 20 -5.31 -19.55 13.87
N ALA A 21 -4.98 -18.57 13.00
CA ALA A 21 -4.42 -17.28 13.41
C ALA A 21 -5.29 -16.54 14.46
N ASP A 22 -6.61 -16.75 14.42
CA ASP A 22 -7.58 -16.24 15.40
C ASP A 22 -7.32 -16.72 16.86
N ARG A 23 -6.51 -17.76 17.05
CA ARG A 23 -6.23 -18.34 18.38
C ARG A 23 -4.90 -17.87 18.98
N LEU A 24 -4.14 -17.09 18.23
CA LEU A 24 -2.80 -16.63 18.65
C LEU A 24 -2.87 -15.71 19.86
N GLY A 25 -3.94 -14.91 19.96
CA GLY A 25 -4.12 -13.89 20.98
C GLY A 25 -3.17 -12.71 20.78
N ILE A 26 -3.60 -11.52 21.20
CA ILE A 26 -2.83 -10.29 21.01
C ILE A 26 -1.98 -10.02 22.24
N SER A 27 -0.67 -9.81 22.06
CA SER A 27 0.20 -9.30 23.11
C SER A 27 0.22 -7.76 23.11
N LEU A 28 0.37 -7.17 21.92
CA LEU A 28 0.43 -5.72 21.72
C LEU A 28 -0.11 -5.34 20.34
N VAL A 29 -0.73 -4.15 20.22
CA VAL A 29 -1.01 -3.51 18.94
C VAL A 29 -0.36 -2.13 18.92
N GLY A 30 0.49 -1.89 17.94
CA GLY A 30 1.06 -0.58 17.66
C GLY A 30 0.18 0.19 16.69
N VAL A 31 0.00 1.48 16.93
CA VAL A 31 -0.76 2.36 16.04
C VAL A 31 -0.04 3.69 15.86
N TYR A 32 -0.07 4.21 14.64
CA TYR A 32 0.15 5.62 14.36
C TYR A 32 -1.17 6.26 13.92
N ASP A 33 -1.60 7.30 14.63
CA ASP A 33 -2.83 8.02 14.32
C ASP A 33 -2.52 9.35 13.63
N TYR A 34 -2.93 9.48 12.36
CA TYR A 34 -2.74 10.72 11.61
C TYR A 34 -3.55 11.90 12.14
N VAL A 35 -4.62 11.67 12.92
CA VAL A 35 -5.42 12.77 13.50
C VAL A 35 -4.69 13.42 14.67
N ASP A 36 -4.12 12.58 15.54
CA ASP A 36 -3.44 13.02 16.76
C ASP A 36 -1.91 13.17 16.58
N ASP A 37 -1.39 12.81 15.40
CA ASP A 37 0.04 12.79 15.04
C ASP A 37 0.92 12.10 16.10
N LYS A 38 0.53 10.88 16.50
CA LYS A 38 1.21 10.16 17.57
C LYS A 38 1.22 8.65 17.37
N PHE A 39 2.26 8.04 17.91
CA PHE A 39 2.37 6.59 18.12
C PHE A 39 1.75 6.20 19.46
N VAL A 40 0.96 5.13 19.47
CA VAL A 40 0.32 4.58 20.66
C VAL A 40 0.41 3.06 20.61
N ALA A 41 0.73 2.44 21.75
CA ALA A 41 0.69 1.00 21.91
C ALA A 41 -0.49 0.61 22.81
N PHE A 42 -1.26 -0.40 22.38
CA PHE A 42 -2.39 -0.95 23.10
C PHE A 42 -2.07 -2.39 23.51
N ARG A 43 -2.11 -2.67 24.81
CA ARG A 43 -2.06 -4.05 25.31
C ARG A 43 -3.44 -4.69 25.18
N GLU A 44 -3.50 -6.02 25.35
CA GLU A 44 -4.75 -6.78 25.19
C GLU A 44 -5.93 -6.21 26.02
N SER A 45 -5.68 -5.71 27.22
CA SER A 45 -6.73 -5.12 28.07
C SER A 45 -7.30 -3.80 27.54
N GLN A 46 -6.66 -3.19 26.54
CA GLN A 46 -7.03 -1.90 25.94
C GLN A 46 -7.61 -2.07 24.53
N ILE A 47 -7.91 -3.28 24.10
CA ILE A 47 -8.40 -3.53 22.73
C ILE A 47 -9.76 -2.88 22.48
N ASP A 48 -10.62 -2.74 23.48
CA ASP A 48 -11.89 -2.01 23.31
C ASP A 48 -11.68 -0.52 22.97
N GLU A 49 -10.64 0.10 23.52
CA GLU A 49 -10.23 1.47 23.19
C GLU A 49 -9.71 1.54 21.74
N LEU A 50 -8.84 0.60 21.35
CA LEU A 50 -8.36 0.47 19.98
C LEU A 50 -9.50 0.28 18.98
N LEU A 51 -10.48 -0.57 19.27
CA LEU A 51 -11.61 -0.82 18.37
C LEU A 51 -12.47 0.44 18.21
N SER A 52 -12.64 1.21 19.28
CA SER A 52 -13.30 2.51 19.24
C SER A 52 -12.53 3.49 18.36
N LEU A 53 -11.20 3.51 18.48
CA LEU A 53 -10.32 4.31 17.63
C LEU A 53 -10.46 3.90 16.16
N ILE A 54 -10.40 2.61 15.83
CA ILE A 54 -10.57 2.09 14.46
C ILE A 54 -11.92 2.52 13.88
N LYS A 55 -13.02 2.40 14.64
CA LYS A 55 -14.36 2.84 14.19
C LYS A 55 -14.43 4.35 13.89
N SER A 56 -13.63 5.16 14.58
CA SER A 56 -13.62 6.62 14.44
C SER A 56 -12.71 7.14 13.32
N ARG A 57 -12.11 6.26 12.52
CA ARG A 57 -11.13 6.62 11.49
C ARG A 57 -11.58 6.08 10.15
N GLU A 58 -11.31 6.83 9.09
CA GLU A 58 -11.82 6.52 7.75
C GLU A 58 -11.21 5.27 7.12
N LYS A 59 -9.96 4.96 7.47
CA LYS A 59 -9.15 3.90 6.85
C LYS A 59 -8.03 3.46 7.78
N VAL A 60 -7.73 2.16 7.75
CA VAL A 60 -6.54 1.56 8.36
C VAL A 60 -5.55 1.15 7.28
N ILE A 61 -4.28 1.41 7.52
CA ILE A 61 -3.14 1.03 6.68
C ILE A 61 -2.34 0.01 7.49
N GLY A 62 -1.91 -1.07 6.85
CA GLY A 62 -1.07 -2.06 7.51
C GLY A 62 -0.26 -2.89 6.51
N PHE A 63 0.54 -3.81 7.03
CA PHE A 63 1.40 -4.65 6.23
C PHE A 63 1.02 -6.12 6.40
N ASN A 64 0.44 -6.76 5.38
CA ASN A 64 -0.17 -8.10 5.50
C ASN A 64 -1.36 -8.16 6.48
N ILE A 65 -1.90 -7.00 6.86
CA ILE A 65 -2.97 -6.78 7.83
C ILE A 65 -4.25 -7.57 7.51
N LYS A 66 -4.63 -7.70 6.23
CA LYS A 66 -5.84 -8.42 5.83
C LYS A 66 -5.70 -9.93 6.01
N ALA A 67 -4.51 -10.45 5.74
CA ALA A 67 -4.26 -11.89 5.76
C ALA A 67 -3.78 -12.39 7.13
N PHE A 68 -3.39 -11.50 8.04
CA PHE A 68 -2.89 -11.82 9.37
C PHE A 68 -3.61 -11.05 10.48
N ASP A 69 -3.29 -9.78 10.70
CA ASP A 69 -3.71 -8.98 11.87
C ASP A 69 -5.22 -8.98 12.08
N TRP A 70 -6.00 -8.78 11.01
CA TRP A 70 -7.45 -8.84 11.07
C TRP A 70 -7.97 -10.18 11.53
N LYS A 71 -7.31 -11.30 11.19
CA LYS A 71 -7.72 -12.61 11.71
C LYS A 71 -7.44 -12.74 13.20
N VAL A 72 -6.30 -12.22 13.67
CA VAL A 72 -5.91 -12.25 15.08
C VAL A 72 -6.79 -11.33 15.94
N LEU A 73 -7.16 -10.15 15.43
CA LEU A 73 -7.97 -9.16 16.13
C LEU A 73 -9.48 -9.45 16.08
N GLN A 74 -9.96 -10.16 15.06
CA GLN A 74 -11.40 -10.41 14.87
C GLN A 74 -12.12 -11.02 16.10
N PRO A 75 -11.53 -11.97 16.87
CA PRO A 75 -12.14 -12.52 18.09
C PRO A 75 -12.45 -11.48 19.18
N TYR A 76 -11.68 -10.39 19.21
CA TYR A 76 -11.89 -9.28 20.15
C TYR A 76 -12.98 -8.32 19.62
N ALA A 77 -13.13 -8.21 18.31
CA ALA A 77 -14.03 -7.27 17.63
C ALA A 77 -15.46 -7.83 17.42
N LYS A 78 -16.17 -8.20 18.49
CA LYS A 78 -17.49 -8.87 18.40
C LYS A 78 -18.56 -8.08 17.63
N GLU A 79 -18.50 -6.75 17.72
CA GLU A 79 -19.48 -5.84 17.08
C GLU A 79 -18.97 -5.24 15.77
N LEU A 80 -17.73 -5.55 15.36
CA LEU A 80 -17.09 -4.97 14.19
C LEU A 80 -16.48 -6.07 13.33
N PHE A 81 -17.03 -6.25 12.14
CA PHE A 81 -16.46 -7.18 11.18
C PHE A 81 -15.26 -6.51 10.48
N LEU A 82 -14.03 -6.89 10.87
CA LEU A 82 -12.80 -6.21 10.45
C LEU A 82 -12.54 -6.30 8.94
N LYS A 83 -13.00 -7.36 8.25
CA LYS A 83 -12.90 -7.41 6.77
C LYS A 83 -13.64 -6.25 6.07
N ASN A 84 -14.61 -5.63 6.75
CA ASN A 84 -15.41 -4.53 6.20
C ASN A 84 -14.79 -3.16 6.54
N VAL A 85 -13.76 -3.11 7.39
CA VAL A 85 -13.05 -1.86 7.67
C VAL A 85 -12.29 -1.46 6.40
N PRO A 86 -12.43 -0.22 5.89
CA PRO A 86 -11.64 0.26 4.77
C PRO A 86 -10.15 0.09 5.09
N THR A 87 -9.49 -0.81 4.36
CA THR A 87 -8.11 -1.23 4.68
C THR A 87 -7.23 -1.15 3.45
N LEU A 88 -6.10 -0.45 3.57
CA LEU A 88 -4.99 -0.53 2.62
C LEU A 88 -3.93 -1.49 3.18
N ASP A 89 -3.70 -2.60 2.48
CA ASP A 89 -2.65 -3.57 2.83
C ASP A 89 -1.49 -3.41 1.84
N LEU A 90 -0.36 -2.86 2.32
CA LEU A 90 0.77 -2.52 1.46
C LEU A 90 1.39 -3.76 0.82
N MET A 91 1.44 -4.88 1.55
CA MET A 91 2.00 -6.13 1.04
C MET A 91 1.10 -6.73 -0.04
N GLU A 92 -0.21 -6.73 0.20
CA GLU A 92 -1.20 -7.21 -0.78
C GLU A 92 -1.09 -6.42 -2.10
N ASP A 93 -1.02 -5.09 -2.04
CA ASP A 93 -0.95 -4.25 -3.24
C ASP A 93 0.34 -4.50 -4.04
N VAL A 94 1.48 -4.57 -3.36
CA VAL A 94 2.77 -4.91 -3.99
C VAL A 94 2.73 -6.32 -4.59
N ALA A 95 2.16 -7.29 -3.87
CA ALA A 95 2.07 -8.68 -4.33
C ALA A 95 1.12 -8.85 -5.53
N ASN A 96 0.04 -8.07 -5.60
CA ASN A 96 -0.87 -8.08 -6.74
C ASN A 96 -0.18 -7.64 -8.04
N PHE A 97 0.79 -6.73 -7.96
CA PHE A 97 1.59 -6.32 -9.11
C PHE A 97 2.68 -7.33 -9.47
N LEU A 98 3.43 -7.81 -8.48
CA LEU A 98 4.60 -8.67 -8.70
C LEU A 98 4.25 -10.15 -8.92
N GLY A 99 3.10 -10.60 -8.43
CA GLY A 99 2.73 -12.03 -8.37
C GLY A 99 3.39 -12.81 -7.22
N PHE A 100 4.16 -12.14 -6.36
CA PHE A 100 4.77 -12.72 -5.17
C PHE A 100 4.87 -11.70 -4.03
N ARG A 101 4.95 -12.19 -2.79
CA ARG A 101 5.02 -11.35 -1.58
C ARG A 101 6.44 -10.87 -1.33
N VAL A 102 6.55 -9.64 -0.83
CA VAL A 102 7.82 -9.03 -0.38
C VAL A 102 7.63 -8.61 1.07
N GLY A 103 8.60 -8.90 1.95
CA GLY A 103 8.51 -8.55 3.37
C GLY A 103 8.80 -7.08 3.66
N LEU A 104 8.29 -6.58 4.79
CA LEU A 104 8.44 -5.19 5.23
C LEU A 104 9.90 -4.76 5.31
N ALA A 105 10.78 -5.61 5.86
CA ALA A 105 12.21 -5.31 5.97
C ALA A 105 12.87 -5.07 4.60
N ALA A 106 12.59 -5.92 3.62
CA ALA A 106 13.18 -5.78 2.27
C ALA A 106 12.65 -4.54 1.53
N LEU A 107 11.36 -4.23 1.70
CA LEU A 107 10.77 -3.00 1.14
C LEU A 107 11.35 -1.76 1.81
N SER A 108 11.46 -1.76 3.13
CA SER A 108 12.00 -0.63 3.91
C SER A 108 13.46 -0.39 3.58
N GLU A 109 14.28 -1.44 3.51
CA GLU A 109 15.69 -1.32 3.14
C GLU A 109 15.84 -0.71 1.75
N THR A 110 15.08 -1.21 0.77
CA THR A 110 15.18 -0.74 -0.62
C THR A 110 14.71 0.70 -0.81
N ASN A 111 13.70 1.15 -0.05
CA ASN A 111 13.02 2.43 -0.30
C ASN A 111 13.35 3.52 0.72
N LEU A 112 13.65 3.16 1.96
CA LEU A 112 13.94 4.06 3.07
C LEU A 112 15.42 4.02 3.47
N GLY A 113 16.17 2.99 3.05
CA GLY A 113 17.56 2.79 3.49
C GLY A 113 17.66 2.29 4.94
N GLU A 114 16.56 1.81 5.50
CA GLU A 114 16.48 1.37 6.89
C GLU A 114 16.26 -0.14 6.96
N THR A 115 17.09 -0.81 7.77
CA THR A 115 16.94 -2.24 8.03
C THR A 115 16.17 -2.45 9.32
N LYS A 116 15.16 -3.32 9.29
CA LYS A 116 14.41 -3.73 10.48
C LYS A 116 15.35 -4.34 11.52
N SER A 117 15.22 -3.90 12.77
CA SER A 117 16.17 -4.21 13.85
C SER A 117 15.90 -5.53 14.61
N GLY A 118 14.79 -6.24 14.34
CA GLY A 118 14.43 -7.48 15.05
C GLY A 118 13.51 -8.44 14.28
N HIS A 119 13.33 -9.65 14.81
CA HIS A 119 12.51 -10.71 14.19
C HIS A 119 11.27 -11.05 15.03
N GLY A 120 10.14 -11.37 14.38
CA GLY A 120 8.86 -11.62 15.09
C GLY A 120 8.88 -12.80 16.08
N LEU A 121 9.84 -13.72 15.97
CA LEU A 121 10.05 -14.77 16.98
C LEU A 121 10.58 -14.21 18.31
N GLU A 122 11.29 -13.07 18.29
CA GLU A 122 11.77 -12.39 19.49
C GLU A 122 10.64 -11.67 20.22
N ALA A 123 9.65 -11.14 19.49
CA ALA A 123 8.49 -10.47 20.09
C ALA A 123 7.70 -11.39 21.04
N ILE A 124 7.49 -12.64 20.64
CA ILE A 124 6.81 -13.64 21.48
C ILE A 124 7.64 -13.97 22.73
N LYS A 125 8.97 -14.05 22.58
CA LYS A 125 9.87 -14.26 23.71
C LYS A 125 9.82 -13.08 24.70
N TRP A 126 9.87 -11.84 24.21
CA TRP A 126 9.75 -10.64 25.06
C TRP A 126 8.41 -10.59 25.78
N TYR A 127 7.31 -10.97 25.12
CA TYR A 127 6.01 -11.09 25.79
C TYR A 127 6.05 -12.12 26.93
N GLN A 128 6.61 -13.31 26.70
CA GLN A 128 6.73 -14.37 27.72
C GLN A 128 7.61 -13.95 28.90
N GLU A 129 8.66 -13.17 28.64
CA GLU A 129 9.59 -12.64 29.64
C GLU A 129 9.05 -11.36 30.33
N GLY A 130 7.94 -10.80 29.87
CA GLY A 130 7.38 -9.53 30.36
C GLY A 130 8.20 -8.29 29.98
N ASN A 131 9.04 -8.38 28.96
CA ASN A 131 9.86 -7.28 28.45
C ASN A 131 9.05 -6.37 27.51
N TRP A 132 8.15 -5.60 28.12
CA TRP A 132 7.24 -4.71 27.41
C TRP A 132 7.93 -3.57 26.65
N GLU A 133 9.05 -3.06 27.17
CA GLU A 133 9.77 -1.96 26.52
C GLU A 133 10.31 -2.37 25.15
N LEU A 134 10.93 -3.56 25.04
CA LEU A 134 11.40 -4.07 23.75
C LEU A 134 10.23 -4.41 22.82
N LEU A 135 9.17 -5.01 23.35
CA LEU A 135 7.99 -5.36 22.56
C LEU A 135 7.30 -4.12 21.98
N GLU A 136 7.11 -3.08 22.80
CA GLU A 136 6.53 -1.80 22.38
C GLU A 136 7.43 -1.10 21.35
N LYS A 137 8.73 -1.04 21.60
CA LYS A 137 9.68 -0.46 20.64
C LYS A 137 9.64 -1.18 19.29
N TYR A 138 9.60 -2.51 19.30
CA TYR A 138 9.60 -3.32 18.08
C TYR A 138 8.34 -3.11 17.25
N CYS A 139 7.17 -3.25 17.87
CA CYS A 139 5.88 -3.10 17.18
C CYS A 139 5.71 -1.67 16.66
N LEU A 140 6.08 -0.64 17.44
CA LEU A 140 6.00 0.74 16.97
C LEU A 140 7.01 1.05 15.86
N ASP A 141 8.15 0.36 15.77
CA ASP A 141 9.07 0.48 14.63
C ASP A 141 8.46 -0.10 13.35
N ASP A 142 7.75 -1.23 13.44
CA ASP A 142 7.01 -1.79 12.30
C ASP A 142 5.88 -0.87 11.81
N VAL A 143 5.15 -0.26 12.73
CA VAL A 143 4.15 0.78 12.42
C VAL A 143 4.81 1.96 11.72
N ARG A 144 5.95 2.43 12.23
CA ARG A 144 6.70 3.54 11.65
C ARG A 144 7.18 3.22 10.24
N LEU A 145 7.81 2.07 10.02
CA LEU A 145 8.25 1.62 8.70
C LEU A 145 7.07 1.50 7.72
N THR A 146 5.95 0.94 8.18
CA THR A 146 4.72 0.85 7.38
C THR A 146 4.17 2.23 7.01
N ARG A 147 4.15 3.18 7.96
CA ARG A 147 3.76 4.57 7.72
C ARG A 147 4.69 5.22 6.69
N ASP A 148 6.00 5.12 6.90
CA ASP A 148 7.01 5.79 6.08
C ASP A 148 6.99 5.26 4.64
N LEU A 149 6.79 3.94 4.45
CA LEU A 149 6.54 3.36 3.14
C LEU A 149 5.25 3.88 2.50
N TYR A 150 4.16 3.92 3.26
CA TYR A 150 2.89 4.46 2.76
C TYR A 150 3.04 5.92 2.30
N GLU A 151 3.69 6.77 3.10
CA GLU A 151 3.90 8.18 2.79
C GLU A 151 4.78 8.36 1.55
N LEU A 152 5.88 7.61 1.47
CA LEU A 152 6.76 7.62 0.30
C LEU A 152 6.01 7.19 -0.96
N GLY A 153 5.33 6.04 -0.91
CA GLY A 153 4.56 5.52 -2.03
C GLY A 153 3.41 6.45 -2.43
N SER A 154 2.75 7.09 -1.46
CA SER A 154 1.70 8.09 -1.73
C SER A 154 2.25 9.32 -2.44
N LYS A 155 3.45 9.78 -2.05
CA LYS A 155 4.13 10.94 -2.63
C LYS A 155 4.65 10.67 -4.04
N GLN A 156 5.39 9.58 -4.23
CA GLN A 156 6.08 9.28 -5.49
C GLN A 156 5.33 8.30 -6.40
N GLY A 157 4.23 7.71 -5.97
CA GLY A 157 3.40 6.83 -6.82
C GLY A 157 4.06 5.50 -7.24
N TYR A 158 5.18 5.11 -6.63
CA TYR A 158 5.80 3.81 -6.83
C TYR A 158 6.63 3.38 -5.62
N LEU A 159 6.95 2.09 -5.55
CA LEU A 159 8.00 1.53 -4.71
C LEU A 159 9.02 0.76 -5.56
N LYS A 160 10.24 0.65 -5.06
CA LYS A 160 11.31 -0.17 -5.63
C LYS A 160 11.38 -1.51 -4.90
N VAL A 161 11.56 -2.58 -5.64
CA VAL A 161 11.77 -3.93 -5.08
C VAL A 161 13.02 -4.52 -5.69
N LEU A 162 14.02 -4.80 -4.85
CA LEU A 162 15.25 -5.45 -5.28
C LEU A 162 15.00 -6.95 -5.52
N ASN A 163 15.42 -7.43 -6.69
CA ASN A 163 15.40 -8.84 -7.03
C ASN A 163 16.70 -9.53 -6.59
N LYS A 164 16.64 -10.85 -6.41
CA LYS A 164 17.80 -11.68 -6.01
C LYS A 164 18.97 -11.61 -7.01
N ASN A 165 18.69 -11.31 -8.28
CA ASN A 165 19.70 -11.16 -9.32
C ASN A 165 20.28 -9.72 -9.42
N GLY A 166 19.91 -8.83 -8.50
CA GLY A 166 20.35 -7.43 -8.47
C GLY A 166 19.54 -6.47 -9.35
N SER A 167 18.56 -6.96 -10.12
CA SER A 167 17.64 -6.06 -10.84
C SER A 167 16.64 -5.41 -9.88
N THR A 168 16.10 -4.25 -10.25
CA THR A 168 15.06 -3.55 -9.46
C THR A 168 13.75 -3.56 -10.23
N TYR A 169 12.68 -4.02 -9.59
CA TYR A 169 11.31 -3.81 -10.07
C TYR A 169 10.80 -2.46 -9.58
N ILE A 170 10.12 -1.74 -10.47
CA ILE A 170 9.33 -0.56 -10.10
C ILE A 170 7.87 -1.02 -9.99
N VAL A 171 7.30 -0.87 -8.81
CA VAL A 171 5.92 -1.22 -8.49
C VAL A 171 5.12 0.07 -8.41
N PRO A 172 4.27 0.40 -9.40
CA PRO A 172 3.36 1.53 -9.30
C PRO A 172 2.41 1.35 -8.12
N VAL A 173 2.22 2.41 -7.33
CA VAL A 173 1.25 2.43 -6.23
C VAL A 173 0.43 3.72 -6.28
N ARG A 174 -0.84 3.65 -5.89
CA ARG A 174 -1.79 4.79 -5.97
C ARG A 174 -2.36 5.16 -4.60
N TRP A 175 -1.54 5.06 -3.57
CA TRP A 175 -1.95 5.16 -2.16
C TRP A 175 -2.42 6.55 -1.70
N GLY A 176 -1.92 7.62 -2.35
CA GLY A 176 -2.26 9.01 -2.04
C GLY A 176 -3.19 9.68 -3.04
N ARG A 177 -3.87 8.92 -3.91
CA ARG A 177 -4.65 9.48 -5.04
C ARG A 177 -6.15 9.35 -4.84
N GLU A 178 -6.89 10.32 -5.37
CA GLU A 178 -8.35 10.36 -5.34
C GLU A 178 -9.00 9.44 -6.38
N LYS A 179 -8.34 9.25 -7.53
CA LYS A 179 -8.88 8.45 -8.64
C LYS A 179 -8.54 6.97 -8.50
N SER A 180 -9.58 6.14 -8.51
CA SER A 180 -9.47 4.69 -8.60
C SER A 180 -9.09 4.22 -10.02
N ASP A 181 -8.76 2.94 -10.16
CA ASP A 181 -8.58 2.26 -11.46
C ASP A 181 -9.77 2.47 -12.38
N HIS A 182 -10.97 2.42 -11.81
CA HIS A 182 -12.21 2.64 -12.54
C HIS A 182 -12.29 4.08 -13.05
N ASP A 183 -11.95 5.07 -12.23
CA ASP A 183 -11.97 6.49 -12.63
C ASP A 183 -10.97 6.79 -13.74
N ILE A 184 -9.77 6.17 -13.69
CA ILE A 184 -8.77 6.28 -14.76
C ILE A 184 -9.31 5.66 -16.05
N LEU A 185 -9.85 4.44 -15.98
CA LEU A 185 -10.43 3.76 -17.13
C LEU A 185 -11.55 4.56 -17.79
N GLU A 186 -12.48 5.09 -16.99
CA GLU A 186 -13.59 5.91 -17.48
C GLU A 186 -13.10 7.25 -18.03
N THR A 187 -12.08 7.86 -17.43
CA THR A 187 -11.44 9.07 -17.97
C THR A 187 -10.87 8.80 -19.37
N LEU A 188 -10.15 7.69 -19.56
CA LEU A 188 -9.57 7.32 -20.85
C LEU A 188 -10.64 7.01 -21.90
N ARG A 189 -11.68 6.26 -21.53
CA ARG A 189 -12.82 5.95 -22.43
C ARG A 189 -13.54 7.22 -22.87
N ARG A 190 -13.78 8.15 -21.95
CA ARG A 190 -14.40 9.44 -22.27
C ARG A 190 -13.50 10.29 -23.16
N ALA A 191 -12.18 10.31 -22.92
CA ALA A 191 -11.22 10.98 -23.78
C ALA A 191 -11.26 10.44 -25.22
N GLN A 192 -11.27 9.11 -25.37
CA GLN A 192 -11.40 8.43 -26.66
C GLN A 192 -12.70 8.82 -27.39
N LEU A 193 -13.84 8.73 -26.70
CA LEU A 193 -15.16 9.02 -27.28
C LEU A 193 -15.30 10.49 -27.72
N THR A 194 -14.75 11.40 -26.92
CA THR A 194 -14.83 12.85 -27.17
C THR A 194 -13.69 13.38 -28.04
N ARG A 195 -12.71 12.52 -28.39
CA ARG A 195 -11.47 12.89 -29.09
C ARG A 195 -10.74 14.07 -28.44
N ARG A 196 -10.78 14.12 -27.10
CA ARG A 196 -10.09 15.16 -26.32
C ARG A 196 -8.74 14.63 -25.84
N PRO A 197 -7.69 15.46 -25.85
CA PRO A 197 -6.40 15.08 -25.29
C PRO A 197 -6.52 14.69 -23.81
N VAL A 198 -5.75 13.70 -23.38
CA VAL A 198 -5.63 13.30 -21.98
C VAL A 198 -4.19 13.53 -21.51
N GLU A 199 -4.03 14.26 -20.41
CA GLU A 199 -2.77 14.33 -19.70
C GLU A 199 -2.66 13.15 -18.75
N LEU A 200 -1.57 12.40 -18.85
CA LEU A 200 -1.28 11.28 -17.97
C LEU A 200 -0.03 11.56 -17.15
N ASN A 201 -0.11 11.24 -15.86
CA ASN A 201 1.06 10.97 -15.03
C ASN A 201 1.16 9.44 -14.92
N TYR A 202 2.30 8.86 -15.24
CA TYR A 202 2.44 7.40 -15.30
C TYR A 202 3.85 6.94 -14.94
N ILE A 203 3.98 5.65 -14.65
CA ILE A 203 5.24 4.96 -14.43
C ILE A 203 5.73 4.38 -15.75
N MET A 204 6.94 4.78 -16.17
CA MET A 204 7.62 4.25 -17.34
C MET A 204 8.57 3.11 -16.93
N PRO A 205 8.25 1.84 -17.24
CA PRO A 205 9.12 0.73 -16.90
C PRO A 205 10.49 0.86 -17.56
N GLY A 206 11.57 0.59 -16.82
CA GLY A 206 12.94 0.61 -17.33
C GLY A 206 13.77 1.85 -16.97
N ASN A 207 13.15 2.94 -16.49
CA ASN A 207 13.88 4.06 -15.89
C ASN A 207 13.96 3.88 -14.37
N ASN A 208 15.04 3.27 -13.88
CA ASN A 208 15.16 2.91 -12.46
C ASN A 208 15.50 4.09 -11.53
N GLN A 209 15.96 5.24 -12.07
CA GLN A 209 16.27 6.41 -11.26
C GLN A 209 15.02 7.23 -10.97
N ASP A 210 14.33 7.66 -12.02
CA ASP A 210 13.08 8.41 -11.95
C ASP A 210 12.06 7.82 -12.94
N PRO A 211 11.24 6.85 -12.51
CA PRO A 211 10.31 6.18 -13.38
C PRO A 211 9.06 7.01 -13.67
N GLN A 212 8.88 8.17 -13.03
CA GLN A 212 7.72 9.02 -13.31
C GLN A 212 7.86 9.69 -14.67
N ALA A 213 6.76 9.69 -15.42
CA ALA A 213 6.63 10.38 -16.67
C ALA A 213 5.31 11.14 -16.72
N LYS A 214 5.30 12.20 -17.51
CA LYS A 214 4.12 13.00 -17.80
C LYS A 214 4.03 13.23 -19.30
N GLY A 215 2.83 13.11 -19.86
CA GLY A 215 2.60 13.37 -21.28
C GLY A 215 1.15 13.70 -21.58
N ILE A 216 0.92 14.24 -22.77
CA ILE A 216 -0.42 14.50 -23.31
C ILE A 216 -0.61 13.56 -24.50
N PHE A 217 -1.74 12.86 -24.48
CA PHE A 217 -2.01 11.77 -25.41
C PHE A 217 -3.37 11.89 -26.08
N GLU A 218 -3.44 11.47 -27.32
CA GLU A 218 -4.69 11.03 -27.94
C GLU A 218 -4.91 9.57 -27.57
N VAL A 219 -6.12 9.21 -27.15
CA VAL A 219 -6.47 7.83 -26.80
C VAL A 219 -6.98 7.10 -28.05
N ASN A 220 -6.15 6.24 -28.63
CA ASN A 220 -6.51 5.44 -29.81
C ASN A 220 -7.50 4.34 -29.42
N SER A 221 -7.17 3.57 -28.38
CA SER A 221 -8.03 2.51 -27.84
C SER A 221 -7.77 2.22 -26.36
N VAL A 222 -8.80 1.75 -25.66
CA VAL A 222 -8.72 1.34 -24.25
C VAL A 222 -9.12 -0.13 -24.14
N LEU A 223 -8.17 -0.98 -23.75
CA LEU A 223 -8.37 -2.39 -23.48
C LEU A 223 -8.43 -2.65 -21.97
N SER A 224 -8.76 -3.88 -21.57
CA SER A 224 -8.98 -4.22 -20.15
C SER A 224 -7.79 -3.98 -19.23
N LYS A 225 -6.55 -3.97 -19.75
CA LYS A 225 -5.32 -3.79 -18.96
C LYS A 225 -4.36 -2.73 -19.52
N LYS A 226 -4.63 -2.18 -20.70
CA LYS A 226 -3.73 -1.24 -21.37
C LYS A 226 -4.50 -0.21 -22.19
N ALA A 227 -3.88 0.94 -22.42
CA ALA A 227 -4.33 1.94 -23.37
C ALA A 227 -3.30 2.07 -24.49
N ASP A 228 -3.79 2.12 -25.74
CA ASP A 228 -3.00 2.52 -26.90
C ASP A 228 -3.17 4.03 -27.08
N LEU A 229 -2.05 4.73 -27.08
CA LEU A 229 -1.96 6.17 -26.95
C LEU A 229 -1.03 6.73 -28.02
N ARG A 230 -1.43 7.84 -28.65
CA ARG A 230 -0.55 8.62 -29.50
C ARG A 230 -0.05 9.84 -28.72
N ASP A 231 1.25 9.95 -28.57
CA ASP A 231 1.90 11.06 -27.87
C ASP A 231 1.89 12.33 -28.74
N TYR A 232 1.34 13.43 -28.22
CA TYR A 232 1.29 14.69 -28.96
C TYR A 232 2.67 15.33 -29.18
N SER A 233 3.65 15.06 -28.31
CA SER A 233 4.97 15.70 -28.39
C SER A 233 5.82 15.19 -29.56
N ASN A 234 5.63 13.94 -29.96
CA ASN A 234 6.47 13.28 -30.97
C ASN A 234 5.67 12.49 -32.01
N GLY A 235 4.34 12.43 -31.87
CA GLY A 235 3.41 11.77 -32.78
C GLY A 235 3.46 10.24 -32.78
N LYS A 236 4.30 9.61 -31.93
CA LYS A 236 4.46 8.15 -31.87
C LYS A 236 3.37 7.50 -31.02
N ASN A 237 3.01 6.28 -31.42
CA ASN A 237 2.13 5.43 -30.62
C ASN A 237 2.91 4.69 -29.55
N GLN A 238 2.30 4.50 -28.39
CA GLN A 238 2.82 3.66 -27.32
C GLN A 238 1.66 3.00 -26.55
N GLU A 239 1.95 1.83 -26.01
CA GLU A 239 1.04 1.15 -25.10
C GLU A 239 1.44 1.41 -23.65
N ILE A 240 0.50 1.88 -22.84
CA ILE A 240 0.70 2.05 -21.40
C ILE A 240 -0.25 1.12 -20.65
N ALA A 241 0.29 0.27 -19.78
CA ALA A 241 -0.51 -0.56 -18.89
C ALA A 241 -1.29 0.33 -17.92
N LEU A 242 -2.59 0.06 -17.71
CA LEU A 242 -3.45 0.89 -16.86
C LEU A 242 -2.92 0.98 -15.42
N VAL A 243 -2.32 -0.10 -14.90
CA VAL A 243 -1.70 -0.14 -13.58
C VAL A 243 -0.53 0.85 -13.43
N ASN A 244 0.11 1.23 -14.54
CA ASN A 244 1.19 2.21 -14.53
C ASN A 244 0.66 3.65 -14.58
N ILE A 245 -0.61 3.88 -14.90
CA ILE A 245 -1.18 5.24 -14.98
C ILE A 245 -1.53 5.68 -13.56
N LEU A 246 -0.83 6.70 -13.06
CA LEU A 246 -1.02 7.26 -11.74
C LEU A 246 -2.18 8.26 -11.68
N ASN A 247 -2.39 9.00 -12.77
CA ASN A 247 -3.49 9.93 -12.93
C ASN A 247 -3.79 10.15 -14.41
N ALA A 248 -5.06 10.45 -14.72
CA ALA A 248 -5.50 10.83 -16.05
C ALA A 248 -6.43 12.05 -15.97
N GLU A 249 -6.25 13.05 -16.83
CA GLU A 249 -7.09 14.25 -16.88
C GLU A 249 -7.36 14.67 -18.33
N ILE A 250 -8.64 14.84 -18.68
CA ILE A 250 -9.01 15.32 -20.02
C ILE A 250 -8.74 16.82 -20.10
N LYS A 251 -8.02 17.26 -21.12
CA LYS A 251 -7.74 18.68 -21.37
C LYS A 251 -8.81 19.29 -22.29
N GLU A 252 -9.10 20.57 -22.08
CA GLU A 252 -10.13 21.35 -22.80
C GLU A 252 -9.69 21.84 -24.19
N VAL A 253 -8.46 21.54 -24.60
CA VAL A 253 -7.88 22.14 -25.81
C VAL A 253 -8.55 21.55 -27.07
N PRO A 254 -9.07 22.38 -28.00
CA PRO A 254 -9.62 21.91 -29.26
C PRO A 254 -8.54 21.26 -30.13
N HIS A 255 -8.93 20.23 -30.87
CA HIS A 255 -8.13 19.40 -31.78
C HIS A 255 -7.30 20.14 -32.85
N THR A 256 -7.37 21.47 -32.95
CA THR A 256 -6.85 22.27 -34.07
C THR A 256 -5.78 23.31 -33.74
N GLN A 257 -5.45 23.54 -32.48
CA GLN A 257 -4.21 24.26 -32.17
C GLN A 257 -3.11 23.24 -31.93
N SER A 258 -2.40 22.94 -33.02
CA SER A 258 -0.95 22.67 -33.03
C SER A 258 -0.30 22.97 -31.67
N LEU A 259 -0.12 21.93 -30.84
CA LEU A 259 0.74 21.97 -29.66
C LEU A 259 2.22 21.84 -30.09
N PHE A 260 2.59 22.54 -31.18
CA PHE A 260 3.97 22.73 -31.63
C PHE A 260 4.48 24.06 -31.08
#